data_AF-B5LPH9-F1
#
_entry.id   AF-B5LPH9-F1
#
_cell.length_a   1.000
_cell.length_b   1.000
_cell.length_c   1.000
_cell.angle_alpha   90.00
_cell.angle_beta   90.00
_cell.angle_gamma   90.00
#
_symmetry.space_group_name_H-M   'P 1'
#
loop_
_entity.id
_entity.type
_entity.pdbx_description
1 polymer ?
#
loop_
_entity_poly.entity_id
_entity_poly.type
_entity_poly.pdbx_seq_one_letter_code
_entity_poly.pdbx_strand_id
1 'polypeptide(L)'
;FYDWYCDLPPGEPLTWGVQTESCECADWFNSKYIILWGSNISQTRIPDAHFAYEARYNGAKIVAISPDFNSSCIHADLYWRINPGSDAALAMGVARILIENNLIDAPYVKEQTDLPLLVVKGSRRFLRESDLQKGGKEDVFFVWDAHAGRAVPTAGSMGSTEKSIRMNGIDAALDGTFSVKLTDGQTVEVTPVFSLLRESLTAYPLEKVAQLTGLPASEIQAFAHELGTRKPAMIIHGAGTNHWFHNDLTNR
;
A
#
# COMPACT_ATOMS: atom_id res chain seq x y z
N PHE A 1 18.89 -13.60 11.75
CA PHE A 1 18.35 -14.92 11.39
C PHE A 1 17.06 -14.77 10.58
N TYR A 2 16.13 -13.91 11.00
CA TYR A 2 14.87 -13.69 10.29
C TYR A 2 15.07 -13.13 8.86
N ASP A 3 15.96 -12.16 8.74
CA ASP A 3 16.48 -11.58 7.50
C ASP A 3 17.19 -12.60 6.60
N TRP A 4 18.09 -13.40 7.17
CA TRP A 4 18.89 -14.40 6.45
C TRP A 4 18.03 -15.47 5.76
N TYR A 5 16.90 -15.84 6.35
CA TYR A 5 15.94 -16.78 5.73
C TYR A 5 14.97 -16.11 4.76
N CYS A 6 15.06 -14.79 4.57
CA CYS A 6 14.12 -13.99 3.79
C CYS A 6 12.68 -14.10 4.30
N ASP A 7 12.46 -14.46 5.57
CA ASP A 7 11.11 -14.52 6.14
C ASP A 7 10.71 -13.16 6.75
N LEU A 8 11.69 -12.30 7.05
CA LEU A 8 11.43 -10.89 7.33
C LEU A 8 10.98 -10.22 6.02
N PRO A 9 9.78 -9.62 5.95
CA PRO A 9 9.33 -8.93 4.74
C PRO A 9 9.83 -7.48 4.73
N PRO A 10 10.89 -7.12 3.98
CA PRO A 10 11.57 -5.84 4.16
C PRO A 10 10.71 -4.61 3.79
N GLY A 11 9.65 -4.76 2.99
CA GLY A 11 8.70 -3.68 2.75
C GLY A 11 7.91 -3.24 3.99
N GLU A 12 7.67 -4.14 4.96
CA GLU A 12 6.95 -3.83 6.20
C GLU A 12 7.72 -2.86 7.11
N PRO A 13 8.99 -3.11 7.51
CA PRO A 13 9.76 -2.15 8.30
C PRO A 13 10.04 -0.86 7.54
N LEU A 14 10.14 -0.90 6.20
CA LEU A 14 10.29 0.32 5.38
C LEU A 14 9.02 1.19 5.40
N THR A 15 7.84 0.59 5.53
CA THR A 15 6.55 1.30 5.49
C THR A 15 6.04 1.68 6.87
N TRP A 16 6.11 0.76 7.84
CA TRP A 16 5.51 0.92 9.17
C TRP A 16 6.53 1.13 10.29
N GLY A 17 7.83 0.96 10.04
CA GLY A 17 8.87 1.16 11.04
C GLY A 17 8.89 0.13 12.17
N VAL A 18 8.19 -0.99 12.01
CA VAL A 18 8.20 -2.15 12.94
C VAL A 18 8.83 -3.36 12.24
N GLN A 19 9.37 -4.31 13.00
CA GLN A 19 10.08 -5.46 12.42
C GLN A 19 9.17 -6.26 11.46
N THR A 20 8.00 -6.65 11.94
CA THR A 20 6.88 -7.23 11.18
C THR A 20 5.72 -7.37 12.16
N GLU A 21 4.48 -7.31 11.67
CA GLU A 21 3.28 -7.56 12.46
C GLU A 21 2.28 -8.33 11.62
N SER A 22 1.54 -9.25 12.25
CA SER A 22 0.50 -10.02 11.57
C SER A 22 -0.63 -10.36 12.52
N CYS A 23 -1.85 -10.51 11.99
CA CYS A 23 -2.98 -11.00 12.77
C CYS A 23 -2.83 -12.49 13.10
N GLU A 24 -3.44 -12.92 14.20
CA GLU A 24 -3.60 -14.36 14.48
C GLU A 24 -4.48 -15.01 13.40
N CYS A 25 -4.23 -16.28 13.08
CA CYS A 25 -4.97 -17.00 12.04
C CYS A 25 -6.48 -17.10 12.30
N ALA A 26 -6.91 -17.01 13.57
CA ALA A 26 -8.33 -16.94 13.92
C ALA A 26 -9.04 -15.73 13.29
N ASP A 27 -8.32 -14.63 13.06
CA ASP A 27 -8.87 -13.43 12.42
C ASP A 27 -9.15 -13.63 10.93
N TRP A 28 -8.59 -14.66 10.29
CA TRP A 28 -8.93 -15.01 8.91
C TRP A 28 -10.42 -15.30 8.75
N PHE A 29 -11.07 -15.83 9.79
CA PHE A 29 -12.51 -16.10 9.80
C PHE A 29 -13.37 -14.83 9.72
N ASN A 30 -12.84 -13.68 10.15
CA ASN A 30 -13.54 -12.39 10.10
C ASN A 30 -13.52 -11.75 8.71
N SER A 31 -12.66 -12.23 7.80
CA SER A 31 -12.54 -11.70 6.44
C SER A 31 -13.77 -12.03 5.56
N LYS A 32 -14.07 -11.15 4.60
CA LYS A 32 -15.01 -11.41 3.49
C LYS A 32 -14.29 -11.64 2.16
N TYR A 33 -13.00 -11.35 2.10
CA TYR A 33 -12.18 -11.52 0.90
C TYR A 33 -10.73 -11.82 1.31
N ILE A 34 -10.25 -13.03 1.03
CA ILE A 34 -8.92 -13.50 1.42
C ILE A 34 -8.11 -13.72 0.15
N ILE A 35 -6.95 -13.08 0.07
CA ILE A 35 -6.01 -13.24 -1.04
C ILE A 35 -4.80 -14.04 -0.53
N LEU A 36 -4.67 -15.28 -0.97
CA LEU A 36 -3.48 -16.10 -0.75
C LEU A 36 -2.45 -15.73 -1.82
N TRP A 37 -1.55 -14.80 -1.51
CA TRP A 37 -0.59 -14.26 -2.48
C TRP A 37 0.79 -14.89 -2.27
N GLY A 38 1.16 -15.85 -3.12
CA GLY A 38 2.41 -16.60 -2.93
C GLY A 38 2.44 -17.42 -1.63
N SER A 39 1.27 -17.82 -1.12
CA SER A 39 1.13 -18.57 0.13
C SER A 39 0.38 -19.89 -0.08
N ASN A 40 0.98 -21.01 0.34
CA ASN A 40 0.39 -22.35 0.28
C ASN A 40 0.02 -22.86 1.68
N ILE A 41 -0.99 -22.23 2.29
CA ILE A 41 -1.44 -22.49 3.66
C ILE A 41 -1.78 -23.97 3.92
N SER A 42 -2.28 -24.71 2.93
CA SER A 42 -2.56 -26.15 3.06
C SER A 42 -1.34 -27.00 3.43
N GLN A 43 -0.13 -26.57 3.07
CA GLN A 43 1.11 -27.29 3.39
C GLN A 43 1.96 -26.58 4.43
N THR A 44 1.96 -25.24 4.43
CA THR A 44 2.87 -24.45 5.27
C THR A 44 2.22 -23.90 6.54
N ARG A 45 0.89 -23.98 6.63
CA ARG A 45 0.07 -23.55 7.78
C ARG A 45 -1.00 -24.60 8.10
N ILE A 46 -0.61 -25.88 8.08
CA ILE A 46 -1.50 -27.03 8.33
C ILE A 46 -2.44 -26.85 9.53
N PRO A 47 -1.97 -26.43 10.73
CA PRO A 47 -2.85 -26.30 11.89
C PRO A 47 -3.82 -25.13 11.78
N ASP A 48 -3.60 -24.17 10.89
CA ASP A 48 -4.34 -22.91 10.79
C ASP A 48 -5.21 -22.80 9.52
N ALA A 49 -4.92 -23.61 8.49
CA ALA A 49 -5.57 -23.50 7.18
C ALA A 49 -7.10 -23.64 7.26
N HIS A 50 -7.60 -24.35 8.26
CA HIS A 50 -9.04 -24.51 8.49
C HIS A 50 -9.75 -23.16 8.66
N PHE A 51 -9.14 -22.15 9.30
CA PHE A 51 -9.78 -20.84 9.49
C PHE A 51 -10.13 -20.16 8.16
N ALA A 52 -9.22 -20.19 7.19
CA ALA A 52 -9.48 -19.61 5.87
C ALA A 52 -10.62 -20.37 5.14
N TYR A 53 -10.61 -21.69 5.21
CA TYR A 53 -11.62 -22.52 4.55
C TYR A 53 -12.99 -22.45 5.22
N GLU A 54 -13.02 -22.37 6.55
CA GLU A 54 -14.23 -22.08 7.32
C GLU A 54 -14.77 -20.68 7.00
N ALA A 55 -13.90 -19.67 6.85
CA ALA A 55 -14.32 -18.34 6.39
C ALA A 55 -15.02 -18.42 5.03
N ARG A 56 -14.46 -19.22 4.11
CA ARG A 56 -15.05 -19.45 2.79
C ARG A 56 -16.42 -20.11 2.88
N TYR A 57 -16.57 -21.16 3.68
CA TYR A 57 -17.89 -21.75 3.95
C TYR A 57 -18.86 -20.78 4.62
N ASN A 58 -18.35 -19.79 5.36
CA ASN A 58 -19.09 -18.68 5.96
C ASN A 58 -19.30 -17.48 5.01
N GLY A 59 -19.05 -17.65 3.71
CA GLY A 59 -19.35 -16.68 2.66
C GLY A 59 -18.21 -15.72 2.31
N ALA A 60 -17.01 -15.88 2.86
CA ALA A 60 -15.83 -15.23 2.33
C ALA A 60 -15.48 -15.80 0.94
N LYS A 61 -14.80 -14.99 0.12
CA LYS A 61 -14.23 -15.46 -1.14
C LYS A 61 -12.71 -15.55 -1.03
N ILE A 62 -12.11 -16.63 -1.52
CA ILE A 62 -10.67 -16.85 -1.53
C ILE A 62 -10.13 -16.73 -2.96
N VAL A 63 -9.09 -15.92 -3.15
CA VAL A 63 -8.31 -15.85 -4.38
C VAL A 63 -6.91 -16.36 -4.11
N ALA A 64 -6.43 -17.34 -4.88
CA ALA A 64 -5.07 -17.85 -4.82
C ALA A 64 -4.26 -17.31 -5.99
N ILE A 65 -3.20 -16.56 -5.70
CA ILE A 65 -2.27 -16.01 -6.69
C ILE A 65 -0.94 -16.75 -6.57
N SER A 66 -0.62 -17.57 -7.57
CA SER A 66 0.57 -18.42 -7.56
C SER A 66 0.92 -18.87 -8.99
N PRO A 67 2.21 -18.99 -9.37
CA PRO A 67 2.58 -19.50 -10.69
C PRO A 67 2.23 -20.97 -10.94
N ASP A 68 2.12 -21.76 -9.87
CA ASP A 68 1.75 -23.16 -9.87
C ASP A 68 0.42 -23.41 -9.15
N PHE A 69 -0.29 -24.45 -9.58
CA PHE A 69 -1.55 -24.84 -8.95
C PHE A 69 -1.26 -25.68 -7.70
N ASN A 70 -0.88 -24.99 -6.62
CA ASN A 70 -0.51 -25.62 -5.35
C ASN A 70 -1.72 -26.17 -4.57
N SER A 71 -1.47 -26.86 -3.46
CA SER A 71 -2.51 -27.53 -2.64
C SER A 71 -3.52 -26.59 -1.99
N SER A 72 -3.28 -25.29 -1.90
CA SER A 72 -4.27 -24.32 -1.40
C SER A 72 -5.24 -23.89 -2.51
N CYS A 73 -4.83 -24.00 -3.78
CA CYS A 73 -5.63 -23.58 -4.93
C CYS A 73 -6.91 -24.41 -5.11
N ILE A 74 -6.93 -25.68 -4.67
CA ILE A 74 -8.14 -26.52 -4.72
C ILE A 74 -9.28 -26.02 -3.81
N HIS A 75 -8.95 -25.14 -2.86
CA HIS A 75 -9.91 -24.57 -1.92
C HIS A 75 -10.26 -23.11 -2.24
N ALA A 76 -9.63 -22.51 -3.26
CA ALA A 76 -9.88 -21.14 -3.67
C ALA A 76 -11.08 -21.04 -4.63
N ASP A 77 -11.76 -19.89 -4.61
CA ASP A 77 -12.82 -19.58 -5.60
C ASP A 77 -12.24 -19.13 -6.95
N LEU A 78 -11.03 -18.58 -6.92
CA LEU A 78 -10.29 -18.15 -8.10
C LEU A 78 -8.82 -18.49 -7.96
N TYR A 79 -8.26 -19.10 -8.99
CA TYR A 79 -6.82 -19.33 -9.12
C TYR A 79 -6.25 -18.47 -10.22
N TRP A 80 -5.23 -17.69 -9.88
CA TRP A 80 -4.51 -16.82 -10.79
C TRP A 80 -3.09 -17.30 -10.98
N ARG A 81 -2.87 -17.85 -12.18
CA ARG A 81 -1.56 -18.30 -12.64
C ARG A 81 -0.71 -17.11 -13.08
N ILE A 82 -0.16 -16.39 -12.12
CA ILE A 82 0.72 -15.26 -12.38
C ILE A 82 2.09 -15.72 -12.92
N ASN A 83 2.68 -14.96 -13.84
CA ASN A 83 4.07 -15.17 -14.24
C ASN A 83 5.00 -14.92 -13.04
N PRO A 84 5.97 -15.81 -12.75
CA PRO A 84 6.86 -15.66 -11.59
C PRO A 84 7.56 -14.30 -11.53
N GLY A 85 7.46 -13.62 -10.39
CA GLY A 85 8.15 -12.35 -10.13
C GLY A 85 7.48 -11.11 -10.73
N SER A 86 6.26 -11.24 -11.25
CA SER A 86 5.49 -10.11 -11.82
C SER A 86 4.47 -9.51 -10.85
N ASP A 87 4.47 -9.94 -9.58
CA ASP A 87 3.53 -9.56 -8.52
C ASP A 87 3.50 -8.05 -8.26
N ALA A 88 4.65 -7.38 -8.26
CA ALA A 88 4.70 -5.91 -8.12
C ALA A 88 3.97 -5.19 -9.27
N ALA A 89 4.03 -5.72 -10.51
CA ALA A 89 3.29 -5.14 -11.62
C ALA A 89 1.78 -5.32 -11.44
N LEU A 90 1.35 -6.47 -10.90
CA LEU A 90 -0.06 -6.71 -10.54
C LEU A 90 -0.51 -5.73 -9.45
N ALA A 91 0.25 -5.60 -8.35
CA ALA A 91 -0.05 -4.67 -7.26
C ALA A 91 -0.17 -3.22 -7.76
N MET A 92 0.77 -2.75 -8.58
CA MET A 92 0.72 -1.40 -9.17
C MET A 92 -0.47 -1.21 -10.10
N GLY A 93 -0.80 -2.22 -10.93
CA GLY A 93 -2.00 -2.18 -11.78
C GLY A 93 -3.30 -2.12 -10.98
N VAL A 94 -3.40 -2.89 -9.90
CA VAL A 94 -4.56 -2.91 -9.01
C VAL A 94 -4.69 -1.59 -8.25
N ALA A 95 -3.59 -1.05 -7.71
CA ALA A 95 -3.57 0.25 -7.03
C ALA A 95 -4.06 1.38 -7.95
N ARG A 96 -3.62 1.37 -9.22
CA ARG A 96 -4.11 2.30 -10.24
C ARG A 96 -5.62 2.24 -10.39
N ILE A 97 -6.18 1.04 -10.57
CA ILE A 97 -7.63 0.86 -10.75
C ILE A 97 -8.41 1.31 -9.51
N LEU A 98 -7.91 1.00 -8.31
CA LEU A 98 -8.53 1.44 -7.06
C LEU A 98 -8.58 2.98 -6.96
N ILE A 99 -7.50 3.66 -7.34
CA ILE A 99 -7.42 5.12 -7.31
C ILE A 99 -8.30 5.75 -8.41
N GLU A 100 -8.19 5.27 -9.65
CA GLU A 100 -8.96 5.81 -10.80
C GLU A 100 -10.47 5.64 -10.60
N ASN A 101 -10.91 4.57 -9.93
CA ASN A 101 -12.32 4.29 -9.66
C ASN A 101 -12.79 4.78 -8.29
N ASN A 102 -11.99 5.55 -7.56
CA ASN A 102 -12.32 6.09 -6.23
C ASN A 102 -12.78 5.01 -5.22
N LEU A 103 -12.06 3.88 -5.20
CA LEU A 103 -12.30 2.73 -4.31
C LEU A 103 -11.37 2.71 -3.08
N ILE A 104 -10.65 3.80 -2.84
CA ILE A 104 -9.79 3.97 -1.67
C ILE A 104 -10.56 4.61 -0.50
N ASP A 105 -10.16 4.28 0.72
CA ASP A 105 -10.61 5.01 1.92
C ASP A 105 -9.78 6.30 2.05
N ALA A 106 -10.27 7.38 1.43
CA ALA A 106 -9.56 8.65 1.41
C ALA A 106 -9.31 9.24 2.82
N PRO A 107 -10.27 9.22 3.77
CA PRO A 107 -10.00 9.59 5.16
C PRO A 107 -8.85 8.80 5.80
N TYR A 108 -8.83 7.47 5.64
CA TYR A 108 -7.75 6.62 6.14
C TYR A 108 -6.41 7.00 5.50
N VAL A 109 -6.38 7.14 4.18
CA VAL A 109 -5.16 7.53 3.44
C VAL A 109 -4.60 8.87 3.92
N LYS A 110 -5.45 9.87 4.17
CA LYS A 110 -5.02 11.18 4.66
C LYS A 110 -4.45 11.15 6.08
N GLU A 111 -4.96 10.27 6.95
CA GLU A 111 -4.55 10.23 8.36
C GLU A 111 -3.38 9.28 8.62
N GLN A 112 -3.36 8.11 7.96
CA GLN A 112 -2.52 6.97 8.35
C GLN A 112 -1.28 6.79 7.46
N THR A 113 -1.11 7.62 6.43
CA THR A 113 -0.03 7.46 5.45
C THR A 113 0.73 8.76 5.21
N ASP A 114 1.88 8.65 4.55
CA ASP A 114 2.66 9.78 4.08
C ASP A 114 2.20 10.33 2.71
N LEU A 115 1.17 9.73 2.10
CA LEU A 115 0.60 10.13 0.82
C LEU A 115 0.18 11.62 0.74
N PRO A 116 -0.34 12.28 1.80
CA PRO A 116 -0.60 13.72 1.77
C PRO A 116 0.63 14.61 2.01
N LEU A 117 1.79 14.06 2.41
CA LEU A 117 2.97 14.88 2.71
C LEU A 117 3.51 15.55 1.43
N LEU A 118 3.98 16.78 1.59
CA LEU A 118 4.44 17.61 0.49
C LEU A 118 5.89 17.31 0.12
N VAL A 119 6.13 17.16 -1.18
CA VAL A 119 7.45 17.00 -1.81
C VAL A 119 7.72 18.23 -2.65
N VAL A 120 8.94 18.78 -2.55
CA VAL A 120 9.38 19.89 -3.40
C VAL A 120 9.62 19.35 -4.82
N LYS A 121 8.93 19.92 -5.81
CA LYS A 121 9.03 19.47 -7.20
C LYS A 121 10.46 19.65 -7.71
N GLY A 122 10.97 18.62 -8.38
CA GLY A 122 12.33 18.59 -8.92
C GLY A 122 13.43 18.22 -7.92
N SER A 123 13.20 18.31 -6.59
CA SER A 123 14.23 18.01 -5.58
C SER A 123 14.22 16.55 -5.09
N ARG A 124 13.15 15.79 -5.40
CA ARG A 124 12.87 14.44 -4.87
C ARG A 124 12.93 14.36 -3.33
N ARG A 125 12.73 15.47 -2.64
CA ARG A 125 12.77 15.56 -1.17
C ARG A 125 11.47 16.13 -0.62
N PHE A 126 11.05 15.61 0.54
CA PHE A 126 9.99 16.21 1.33
C PHE A 126 10.29 17.66 1.69
N LEU A 127 9.24 18.49 1.74
CA LEU A 127 9.28 19.81 2.35
C LEU A 127 9.41 19.66 3.86
N ARG A 128 10.43 20.31 4.43
CA ARG A 128 10.78 20.21 5.85
C ARG A 128 10.61 21.56 6.55
N GLU A 129 10.54 21.52 7.87
CA GLU A 129 10.44 22.74 8.67
C GLU A 129 11.70 23.61 8.54
N SER A 130 12.88 22.99 8.39
CA SER A 130 14.13 23.70 8.10
C SER A 130 14.11 24.48 6.78
N ASP A 131 13.27 24.11 5.82
CA ASP A 131 13.09 24.84 4.56
C ASP A 131 12.26 26.12 4.75
N LEU A 132 11.37 26.14 5.75
CA LEU A 132 10.38 27.22 5.98
C LEU A 132 10.74 28.18 7.11
N GLN A 133 11.54 27.75 8.08
CA GLN A 133 12.01 28.62 9.17
C GLN A 133 13.48 28.37 9.52
N LYS A 134 14.21 29.45 9.81
CA LYS A 134 15.62 29.38 10.20
C LYS A 134 15.74 28.65 11.55
N GLY A 135 16.48 27.54 11.55
CA GLY A 135 16.60 26.67 12.73
C GLY A 135 15.44 25.68 12.90
N GLY A 136 14.60 25.51 11.87
CA GLY A 136 13.57 24.47 11.83
C GLY A 136 14.15 23.05 11.82
N LYS A 137 13.34 22.08 12.21
CA LYS A 137 13.72 20.67 12.30
C LYS A 137 13.68 19.98 10.93
N GLU A 138 14.56 19.00 10.75
CA GLU A 138 14.66 18.21 9.51
C GLU A 138 13.60 17.09 9.41
N ASP A 139 12.98 16.76 10.53
CA ASP A 139 12.08 15.64 10.74
C ASP A 139 10.66 16.08 11.11
N VAL A 140 10.31 17.33 10.75
CA VAL A 140 8.95 17.87 10.72
C VAL A 140 8.58 18.15 9.27
N PHE A 141 7.47 17.55 8.83
CA PHE A 141 6.99 17.59 7.44
C PHE A 141 5.67 18.37 7.36
N PHE A 142 5.21 18.63 6.15
CA PHE A 142 4.02 19.45 5.90
C PHE A 142 3.03 18.74 4.99
N VAL A 143 1.74 18.99 5.25
CA VAL A 143 0.63 18.70 4.33
C VAL A 143 0.05 20.03 3.84
N TRP A 144 -0.66 20.01 2.72
CA TRP A 144 -1.47 21.17 2.30
C TRP A 144 -2.88 21.04 2.87
N ASP A 145 -3.28 21.96 3.73
CA ASP A 145 -4.65 22.02 4.25
C ASP A 145 -5.55 22.72 3.22
N ALA A 146 -6.43 21.95 2.59
CA ALA A 146 -7.36 22.44 1.57
C ALA A 146 -8.37 23.44 2.13
N HIS A 147 -8.73 23.35 3.42
CA HIS A 147 -9.63 24.31 4.06
C HIS A 147 -8.93 25.65 4.33
N ALA A 148 -7.70 25.61 4.83
CA ALA A 148 -6.95 26.82 5.17
C ALA A 148 -6.18 27.43 3.99
N GLY A 149 -6.03 26.69 2.89
CA GLY A 149 -5.31 27.14 1.70
C GLY A 149 -3.82 27.38 1.94
N ARG A 150 -3.19 26.59 2.80
CA ARG A 150 -1.77 26.74 3.18
C ARG A 150 -1.13 25.43 3.61
N ALA A 151 0.19 25.37 3.55
CA ALA A 151 0.96 24.30 4.18
C ALA A 151 0.86 24.37 5.71
N VAL A 152 0.60 23.23 6.35
CA VAL A 152 0.56 23.08 7.80
C VAL A 152 1.47 21.93 8.23
N PRO A 153 2.18 22.05 9.37
CA PRO A 153 3.04 20.97 9.84
C PRO A 153 2.19 19.75 10.21
N THR A 154 2.65 18.57 9.84
CA THR A 154 2.01 17.31 10.22
C THR A 154 2.33 16.95 11.66
N ALA A 155 1.35 16.42 12.38
CA ALA A 155 1.58 15.80 13.67
C ALA A 155 2.18 14.39 13.50
N GLY A 156 2.75 13.82 14.58
CA GLY A 156 3.20 12.43 14.62
C GLY A 156 4.56 12.14 13.98
N SER A 157 5.17 13.07 13.24
CA SER A 157 6.53 12.89 12.74
C SER A 157 7.56 12.84 13.88
N MET A 158 8.76 12.31 13.60
CA MET A 158 9.83 12.14 14.60
C MET A 158 10.14 13.45 15.35
N GLY A 159 10.22 14.57 14.61
CA GLY A 159 10.50 15.89 15.16
C GLY A 159 9.29 16.61 15.75
N SER A 160 8.08 16.10 15.52
CA SER A 160 6.85 16.73 15.98
C SER A 160 6.69 16.58 17.50
N THR A 161 6.22 17.67 18.15
CA THR A 161 5.87 17.65 19.58
C THR A 161 4.54 16.97 19.83
N GLU A 162 3.61 17.05 18.88
CA GLU A 162 2.34 16.32 18.93
C GLU A 162 2.57 14.89 18.42
N LYS A 163 2.22 13.90 19.24
CA LYS A 163 2.41 12.48 18.90
C LYS A 163 1.14 11.84 18.36
N SER A 164 -0.02 12.47 18.56
CA SER A 164 -1.26 12.02 17.93
C SER A 164 -1.24 12.33 16.43
N ILE A 165 -1.63 11.37 15.61
CA ILE A 165 -1.79 11.54 14.15
C ILE A 165 -3.18 12.05 13.75
N ARG A 166 -4.07 12.32 14.72
CA ARG A 166 -5.43 12.79 14.44
C ARG A 166 -5.40 14.11 13.66
N MET A 167 -6.17 14.17 12.58
CA MET A 167 -6.16 15.33 11.67
C MET A 167 -6.79 16.59 12.26
N ASN A 168 -7.62 16.49 13.32
CA ASN A 168 -8.15 17.63 14.09
C ASN A 168 -8.74 18.78 13.23
N GLY A 169 -9.42 18.45 12.12
CA GLY A 169 -10.05 19.41 11.22
C GLY A 169 -9.20 19.85 10.01
N ILE A 170 -7.95 19.40 9.92
CA ILE A 170 -7.10 19.55 8.73
C ILE A 170 -7.66 18.67 7.61
N ASP A 171 -7.93 19.26 6.45
CA ASP A 171 -8.24 18.51 5.24
C ASP A 171 -7.00 18.42 4.36
N ALA A 172 -6.17 17.39 4.59
CA ALA A 172 -4.94 17.23 3.82
C ALA A 172 -5.23 16.89 2.36
N ALA A 173 -4.72 17.71 1.45
CA ALA A 173 -4.86 17.49 0.02
C ALA A 173 -4.04 16.27 -0.42
N LEU A 174 -4.68 15.37 -1.17
CA LEU A 174 -4.01 14.24 -1.83
C LEU A 174 -3.58 14.59 -3.26
N ASP A 175 -4.13 15.64 -3.87
CA ASP A 175 -3.78 16.02 -5.23
C ASP A 175 -3.54 17.53 -5.34
N GLY A 176 -2.86 17.94 -6.39
CA GLY A 176 -2.58 19.32 -6.73
C GLY A 176 -1.10 19.69 -6.69
N THR A 177 -0.82 20.89 -7.18
CA THR A 177 0.49 21.54 -7.05
C THR A 177 0.25 22.88 -6.37
N PHE A 178 1.07 23.17 -5.36
CA PHE A 178 0.96 24.35 -4.52
C PHE A 178 2.27 25.11 -4.50
N SER A 179 2.23 26.37 -4.06
CA SER A 179 3.43 27.21 -3.94
C SER A 179 3.72 27.52 -2.49
N VAL A 180 4.98 27.35 -2.09
CA VAL A 180 5.44 27.68 -0.74
C VAL A 180 6.70 28.54 -0.82
N LYS A 181 6.79 29.54 0.05
CA LYS A 181 7.96 30.42 0.15
C LYS A 181 8.95 29.86 1.18
N LEU A 182 10.19 29.70 0.76
CA LEU A 182 11.30 29.19 1.58
C LEU A 182 11.96 30.30 2.40
N THR A 183 12.83 29.90 3.33
CA THR A 183 13.62 30.80 4.20
C THR A 183 14.54 31.75 3.43
N ASP A 184 15.04 31.35 2.26
CA ASP A 184 15.89 32.17 1.39
C ASP A 184 15.08 33.18 0.54
N GLY A 185 13.75 33.15 0.64
CA GLY A 185 12.83 34.01 -0.10
C GLY A 185 12.39 33.44 -1.44
N GLN A 186 12.96 32.32 -1.90
CA GLN A 186 12.53 31.64 -3.12
C GLN A 186 11.13 31.06 -2.93
N THR A 187 10.32 31.09 -3.98
CA THR A 187 9.05 30.34 -4.03
C THR A 187 9.27 29.07 -4.82
N VAL A 188 8.93 27.94 -4.23
CA VAL A 188 9.04 26.62 -4.86
C VAL A 188 7.66 26.00 -5.03
N GLU A 189 7.52 25.14 -6.03
CA GLU A 189 6.35 24.30 -6.19
C GLU A 189 6.48 23.03 -5.35
N VAL A 190 5.38 22.65 -4.69
CA VAL A 190 5.27 21.44 -3.89
C VAL A 190 4.04 20.64 -4.31
N THR A 191 4.10 19.33 -4.15
CA THR A 191 3.03 18.41 -4.51
C THR A 191 2.93 17.27 -3.49
N PRO A 192 1.73 16.78 -3.13
CA PRO A 192 1.59 15.60 -2.30
C PRO A 192 2.26 14.36 -2.91
N VAL A 193 2.75 13.44 -2.07
CA VAL A 193 3.27 12.13 -2.52
C VAL A 193 2.24 11.37 -3.34
N PHE A 194 0.95 11.48 -3.00
CA PHE A 194 -0.14 10.82 -3.73
C PHE A 194 -0.22 11.28 -5.20
N SER A 195 0.00 12.57 -5.50
CA SER A 195 0.10 13.06 -6.89
C SER A 195 1.25 12.38 -7.64
N LEU A 196 2.39 12.20 -6.99
CA LEU A 196 3.56 11.51 -7.58
C LEU A 196 3.31 10.02 -7.75
N LEU A 197 2.56 9.40 -6.84
CA LEU A 197 2.12 8.02 -6.95
C LEU A 197 1.20 7.86 -8.16
N ARG A 198 0.20 8.74 -8.33
CA ARG A 198 -0.69 8.75 -9.51
C ARG A 198 0.10 8.87 -10.81
N GLU A 199 1.09 9.76 -10.85
CA GLU A 199 1.98 9.90 -12.01
C GLU A 199 2.75 8.61 -12.26
N SER A 200 3.32 8.00 -11.22
CA SER A 200 4.07 6.74 -11.33
C SER A 200 3.20 5.56 -11.80
N LEU A 201 1.94 5.51 -11.37
CA LEU A 201 0.96 4.48 -11.76
C LEU A 201 0.59 4.54 -13.25
N THR A 202 0.79 5.68 -13.92
CA THR A 202 0.61 5.77 -15.38
C THR A 202 1.49 4.80 -16.15
N ALA A 203 2.65 4.41 -15.58
CA ALA A 203 3.56 3.42 -16.15
C ALA A 203 3.03 1.97 -16.13
N TYR A 204 1.88 1.74 -15.49
CA TYR A 204 1.22 0.44 -15.35
C TYR A 204 -0.21 0.46 -15.94
N PRO A 205 -0.38 0.70 -17.25
CA PRO A 205 -1.67 0.51 -17.90
C PRO A 205 -2.09 -0.97 -17.87
N LEU A 206 -3.39 -1.21 -17.83
CA LEU A 206 -3.98 -2.53 -17.63
C LEU A 206 -3.46 -3.56 -18.65
N GLU A 207 -3.29 -3.16 -19.91
CA GLU A 207 -2.79 -4.03 -20.99
C GLU A 207 -1.35 -4.47 -20.73
N LYS A 208 -0.50 -3.55 -20.25
CA LYS A 208 0.90 -3.86 -19.89
C LYS A 208 0.94 -4.77 -18.67
N VAL A 209 0.10 -4.53 -17.67
CA VAL A 209 0.02 -5.37 -16.47
C VAL A 209 -0.44 -6.78 -16.87
N ALA A 210 -1.48 -6.92 -17.69
CA ALA A 210 -1.94 -8.20 -18.22
C ALA A 210 -0.82 -8.95 -18.97
N GLN A 211 -0.06 -8.25 -19.83
CA GLN A 211 1.07 -8.84 -20.54
C GLN A 211 2.17 -9.33 -19.60
N LEU A 212 2.57 -8.53 -18.61
CA LEU A 212 3.63 -8.87 -17.66
C LEU A 212 3.23 -10.04 -16.77
N THR A 213 2.01 -10.01 -16.27
CA THR A 213 1.48 -10.99 -15.31
C THR A 213 0.99 -12.28 -15.95
N GLY A 214 0.66 -12.25 -17.25
CA GLY A 214 0.00 -13.37 -17.93
C GLY A 214 -1.48 -13.51 -17.56
N LEU A 215 -2.04 -12.58 -16.78
CA LEU A 215 -3.44 -12.61 -16.35
C LEU A 215 -4.33 -11.79 -17.31
N PRO A 216 -5.59 -12.20 -17.56
CA PRO A 216 -6.49 -11.42 -18.40
C PRO A 216 -6.80 -10.05 -17.79
N ALA A 217 -6.74 -8.98 -18.61
CA ALA A 217 -7.07 -7.61 -18.19
C ALA A 217 -8.45 -7.50 -17.50
N SER A 218 -9.47 -8.19 -18.03
CA SER A 218 -10.81 -8.20 -17.45
C SER A 218 -10.86 -8.81 -16.05
N GLU A 219 -10.03 -9.83 -15.79
CA GLU A 219 -9.95 -10.44 -14.47
C GLU A 219 -9.23 -9.51 -13.49
N ILE A 220 -8.13 -8.87 -13.91
CA ILE A 220 -7.43 -7.88 -13.09
C ILE A 220 -8.38 -6.74 -12.66
N GLN A 221 -9.20 -6.26 -13.60
CA GLN A 221 -10.22 -5.24 -13.30
C GLN A 221 -11.28 -5.73 -12.31
N ALA A 222 -11.79 -6.96 -12.50
CA ALA A 222 -12.78 -7.54 -11.59
C ALA A 222 -12.22 -7.75 -10.18
N PHE A 223 -10.99 -8.23 -10.06
CA PHE A 223 -10.30 -8.40 -8.79
C PHE A 223 -10.07 -7.08 -8.06
N ALA A 224 -9.61 -6.04 -8.77
CA ALA A 224 -9.43 -4.73 -8.17
C ALA A 224 -10.76 -4.16 -7.64
N HIS A 225 -11.84 -4.34 -8.40
CA HIS A 225 -13.17 -3.95 -7.95
C HIS A 225 -13.62 -4.75 -6.71
N GLU A 226 -13.43 -6.08 -6.69
CA GLU A 226 -13.76 -6.90 -5.52
C GLU A 226 -12.93 -6.53 -4.29
N LEU A 227 -11.62 -6.30 -4.44
CA LEU A 227 -10.75 -5.83 -3.35
C LEU A 227 -11.19 -4.46 -2.81
N GLY A 228 -11.63 -3.57 -3.69
CA GLY A 228 -12.17 -2.25 -3.35
C GLY A 228 -13.51 -2.30 -2.60
N THR A 229 -14.34 -3.32 -2.84
CA THR A 229 -15.74 -3.33 -2.41
C THR A 229 -16.11 -4.39 -1.36
N ARG A 230 -15.38 -5.51 -1.29
CA ARG A 230 -15.60 -6.56 -0.28
C ARG A 230 -14.78 -6.25 0.96
N LYS A 231 -15.42 -5.84 2.06
CA LYS A 231 -14.74 -5.47 3.31
C LYS A 231 -15.27 -6.29 4.51
N PRO A 232 -14.42 -6.66 5.48
CA PRO A 232 -12.96 -6.56 5.44
C PRO A 232 -12.34 -7.51 4.41
N ALA A 233 -11.24 -7.07 3.80
CA ALA A 233 -10.40 -7.87 2.89
C ALA A 233 -9.00 -7.98 3.49
N MET A 234 -8.30 -9.08 3.23
CA MET A 234 -6.93 -9.28 3.70
C MET A 234 -6.07 -9.97 2.64
N ILE A 235 -4.78 -9.68 2.70
CA ILE A 235 -3.73 -10.38 1.94
C ILE A 235 -2.97 -11.26 2.93
N ILE A 236 -2.91 -12.56 2.64
CA ILE A 236 -2.03 -13.51 3.30
C ILE A 236 -0.89 -13.77 2.33
N HIS A 237 0.21 -13.02 2.49
CA HIS A 237 1.40 -13.20 1.69
C HIS A 237 2.35 -14.21 2.32
N GLY A 238 3.29 -14.74 1.52
CA GLY A 238 4.22 -15.77 2.00
C GLY A 238 5.52 -15.78 1.21
N ALA A 239 6.31 -16.84 1.38
CA ALA A 239 7.61 -16.98 0.72
C ALA A 239 7.54 -16.85 -0.81
N GLY A 240 6.41 -17.20 -1.44
CA GLY A 240 6.22 -17.08 -2.89
C GLY A 240 6.28 -15.64 -3.42
N THR A 241 6.00 -14.64 -2.58
CA THR A 241 6.20 -13.21 -2.89
C THR A 241 7.42 -12.63 -2.16
N ASN A 242 7.74 -13.17 -0.97
CA ASN A 242 8.79 -12.61 -0.13
C ASN A 242 10.21 -13.11 -0.46
N HIS A 243 10.41 -14.27 -1.08
CA HIS A 243 11.75 -14.79 -1.38
C HIS A 243 12.24 -14.36 -2.77
N TRP A 244 12.09 -13.07 -3.06
CA TRP A 244 12.52 -12.43 -4.31
C TRP A 244 13.47 -11.27 -4.04
N PHE A 245 14.36 -10.99 -5.00
CA PHE A 245 15.33 -9.89 -4.86
C PHE A 245 14.67 -8.51 -4.65
N HIS A 246 13.50 -8.29 -5.24
CA HIS A 246 12.72 -7.04 -5.12
C HIS A 246 11.49 -7.20 -4.21
N ASN A 247 11.55 -8.10 -3.22
CA ASN A 247 10.47 -8.31 -2.24
C ASN A 247 10.13 -7.02 -1.47
N ASP A 248 11.12 -6.17 -1.24
CA ASP A 248 11.01 -4.88 -0.57
C ASP A 248 10.06 -3.94 -1.31
N LEU A 249 10.08 -3.97 -2.64
CA LEU A 249 9.16 -3.20 -3.48
C LEU A 249 7.80 -3.89 -3.62
N THR A 250 7.76 -5.21 -3.70
CA THR A 250 6.49 -5.96 -3.83
C THR A 250 5.63 -5.85 -2.56
N ASN A 251 6.26 -5.80 -1.39
CA ASN A 251 5.56 -5.76 -0.09
C ASN A 251 5.09 -4.35 0.31
N ARG A 252 5.58 -3.30 -0.35
CA ARG A 252 5.20 -1.89 -0.11
C ARG A 252 3.92 -1.53 -0.86
#